data_AF-S4P7Q1-F1
#
_entry.id   AF-S4P7Q1-F1
#
_cell.length_a   1.000
_cell.length_b   1.000
_cell.length_c   1.000
_cell.angle_alpha   90.00
_cell.angle_beta   90.00
_cell.angle_gamma   90.00
#
_symmetry.space_group_name_H-M   'P 1'
#
loop_
_entity.id
_entity.type
_entity.pdbx_description
1 polymer ?
#
loop_
_entity_poly.entity_id
_entity_poly.type
_entity_poly.pdbx_seq_one_letter_code
_entity_poly.pdbx_strand_id
1 'polypeptide(L)'
;MGKFNEAIQCCKSHLAISRALGDRLSEGRALYNLGNVYHAQGKQLGRVGQNDPGHFPQEVRDCLMQAVAYYEENLELMRSLGDRQAMGRACGNLGNT
;
A
#
# COMPACT_ATOMS: atom_id res chain seq x y z
N MET A 1 -5.70 15.26 -5.44
CA MET A 1 -6.31 13.99 -5.87
C MET A 1 -5.60 13.36 -7.07
N GLY A 2 -5.27 14.11 -8.14
CA GLY A 2 -4.62 13.55 -9.34
C GLY A 2 -3.30 12.78 -9.11
N LYS A 3 -2.42 13.28 -8.25
CA LYS A 3 -1.10 12.66 -7.97
C LYS A 3 -1.18 11.23 -7.40
N PHE A 4 -2.20 10.93 -6.59
CA PHE A 4 -2.37 9.57 -6.04
C PHE A 4 -2.85 8.59 -7.10
N ASN A 5 -3.80 9.00 -7.95
CA ASN A 5 -4.29 8.16 -9.03
C ASN A 5 -3.16 7.78 -10.00
N GLU A 6 -2.32 8.74 -10.40
CA GLU A 6 -1.16 8.47 -11.25
C GLU A 6 -0.16 7.53 -10.58
N ALA A 7 0.15 7.75 -9.30
CA ALA A 7 1.03 6.87 -8.54
C ALA A 7 0.49 5.44 -8.42
N ILE A 8 -0.82 5.28 -8.19
CA ILE A 8 -1.50 3.98 -8.16
C ILE A 8 -1.39 3.29 -9.51
N GLN A 9 -1.68 3.98 -10.61
CA GLN A 9 -1.60 3.38 -11.95
C GLN A 9 -0.17 2.96 -12.29
N CYS A 10 0.82 3.80 -11.99
CA CYS A 10 2.23 3.47 -12.20
C CYS A 10 2.65 2.23 -11.40
N CYS A 11 2.29 2.16 -10.11
CA CYS A 11 2.66 1.03 -9.27
C CYS A 11 1.89 -0.26 -9.65
N LYS A 12 0.64 -0.17 -10.12
CA LYS A 12 -0.12 -1.31 -10.67
C LYS A 12 0.49 -1.85 -11.95
N SER A 13 0.90 -0.98 -12.86
CA SER A 13 1.62 -1.39 -14.08
C SER A 13 2.95 -2.05 -13.74
N HIS A 14 3.72 -1.48 -12.81
CA HIS A 14 4.95 -2.10 -12.30
C HIS A 14 4.68 -3.49 -11.73
N LEU A 15 3.66 -3.64 -10.86
CA LEU A 15 3.26 -4.91 -10.28
C LEU A 15 2.91 -5.96 -11.36
N ALA A 16 2.11 -5.57 -12.35
CA ALA A 16 1.69 -6.44 -13.44
C ALA A 16 2.90 -6.93 -14.26
N ILE A 17 3.83 -6.03 -14.61
CA ILE A 17 5.04 -6.37 -15.34
C ILE A 17 5.93 -7.29 -14.51
N SER A 18 6.19 -6.98 -13.24
CA SER A 18 7.03 -7.82 -12.38
C SER A 18 6.46 -9.23 -12.22
N ARG A 19 5.13 -9.37 -12.09
CA ARG A 19 4.45 -10.68 -12.07
C ARG A 19 4.61 -11.44 -13.39
N ALA A 20 4.41 -10.76 -14.51
CA ALA A 20 4.56 -11.38 -15.84
C ALA A 20 5.99 -11.87 -16.10
N LEU A 21 6.99 -11.17 -15.56
CA LEU A 21 8.40 -11.55 -15.66
C LEU A 21 8.86 -12.56 -14.59
N GLY A 22 8.03 -12.85 -13.59
CA GLY A 22 8.42 -13.68 -12.44
C GLY A 22 9.45 -13.01 -11.51
N ASP A 23 9.66 -11.69 -11.62
CA ASP A 23 10.57 -10.94 -10.75
C ASP A 23 9.91 -10.68 -9.39
N ARG A 24 10.09 -11.62 -8.47
CA ARG A 24 9.50 -11.59 -7.12
C ARG A 24 9.99 -10.43 -6.25
N LEU A 25 11.22 -9.96 -6.44
CA LEU A 25 11.76 -8.84 -5.66
C LEU A 25 11.12 -7.52 -6.12
N SER A 26 10.99 -7.33 -7.43
CA SER A 26 10.31 -6.15 -7.99
C SER A 26 8.80 -6.19 -7.73
N GLU A 27 8.17 -7.37 -7.78
CA GLU A 27 6.79 -7.57 -7.35
C GLU A 27 6.57 -7.06 -5.93
N GLY A 28 7.42 -7.48 -4.99
CA GLY A 28 7.31 -7.01 -3.61
C GLY A 28 7.53 -5.51 -3.46
N ARG A 29 8.48 -4.90 -4.18
CA ARG A 29 8.65 -3.43 -4.19
C ARG A 29 7.40 -2.71 -4.71
N ALA A 30 6.75 -3.25 -5.74
CA ALA A 30 5.51 -2.70 -6.27
C ALA A 30 4.36 -2.77 -5.25
N LEU A 31 4.19 -3.91 -4.58
CA LEU A 31 3.19 -4.10 -3.52
C LEU A 31 3.41 -3.13 -2.36
N TYR A 32 4.65 -3.02 -1.87
CA TYR A 32 5.01 -2.09 -0.80
C TYR A 32 4.70 -0.63 -1.17
N ASN A 33 5.01 -0.23 -2.41
CA ASN A 33 4.73 1.12 -2.88
C ASN A 33 3.24 1.39 -3.02
N LEU A 34 2.44 0.42 -3.48
CA LEU A 34 0.97 0.54 -3.48
C LEU A 34 0.43 0.75 -2.07
N GLY A 35 0.90 -0.04 -1.10
CA GLY A 35 0.53 0.13 0.31
C GLY A 35 0.80 1.55 0.82
N ASN A 36 1.97 2.10 0.53
CA ASN A 36 2.33 3.47 0.94
C ASN A 36 1.44 4.53 0.29
N VAL A 37 1.14 4.38 -1.00
CA VAL A 37 0.32 5.34 -1.74
C VAL A 37 -1.10 5.37 -1.19
N TYR A 38 -1.69 4.20 -0.94
CA TYR A 38 -3.02 4.09 -0.34
C TYR A 38 -3.07 4.59 1.11
N HIS A 39 -2.05 4.27 1.92
CA HIS A 39 -1.95 4.79 3.28
C HIS A 39 -1.85 6.32 3.31
N ALA A 40 -1.00 6.90 2.44
CA ALA A 40 -0.85 8.35 2.32
C ALA A 40 -2.15 9.03 1.85
N GLN A 41 -2.87 8.42 0.90
CA GLN A 41 -4.16 8.91 0.43
C GLN A 41 -5.21 8.88 1.55
N GLY A 42 -5.33 7.76 2.28
CA GLY A 42 -6.23 7.63 3.42
C GLY A 42 -5.94 8.65 4.52
N LYS A 43 -4.67 8.83 4.87
CA LYS A 43 -4.23 9.85 5.85
C LYS A 43 -4.56 11.27 5.40
N GLN A 44 -4.41 11.58 4.11
CA GLN A 44 -4.76 12.89 3.58
C GLN A 44 -6.28 13.12 3.59
N LEU A 45 -7.08 12.13 3.17
CA LEU A 45 -8.54 12.19 3.20
C LEU A 45 -9.06 12.36 4.63
N GLY A 46 -8.48 11.62 5.59
CA GLY A 46 -8.85 11.72 7.00
C GLY A 46 -8.57 13.09 7.61
N ARG A 47 -7.50 13.78 7.18
CA ARG A 47 -7.22 15.16 7.60
C ARG A 47 -8.22 16.18 7.04
N VAL A 48 -8.73 15.96 5.82
CA VAL A 48 -9.74 16.84 5.22
C VAL A 48 -11.11 16.65 5.87
N GLY A 49 -11.42 15.43 6.35
CA GLY A 49 -12.64 15.11 7.10
C GLY A 49 -12.69 15.64 8.54
N GLN A 50 -11.59 16.14 9.11
CA GLN A 50 -11.55 16.68 10.48
C GLN A 50 -12.37 17.96 10.69
N ASN A 51 -12.93 18.53 9.63
CA ASN A 51 -13.88 19.65 9.75
C ASN A 51 -15.25 19.20 10.32
N ASP A 52 -15.52 17.89 10.41
CA ASP A 52 -16.74 17.33 11.01
C ASP A 52 -16.39 16.15 11.95
N PRO A 53 -16.19 16.40 13.26
CA PRO A 53 -15.77 15.39 14.22
C PRO A 53 -16.91 14.38 14.49
N GLY A 54 -16.90 13.27 13.75
CA GLY A 54 -17.83 12.16 13.96
C GLY A 54 -18.03 11.26 12.75
N HIS A 55 -17.70 11.74 11.55
CA HIS A 55 -17.85 10.98 10.31
C HIS A 55 -16.48 10.59 9.75
N PHE A 56 -16.06 9.33 9.93
CA PHE A 56 -14.96 8.78 9.15
C PHE A 56 -15.48 8.48 7.74
N PRO A 57 -15.01 9.18 6.70
CA PRO A 57 -15.48 8.94 5.34
C PRO A 57 -15.16 7.51 4.93
N GLN A 58 -16.12 6.82 4.29
CA GLN A 58 -15.94 5.45 3.78
C GLN A 58 -14.67 5.34 2.92
N GLU A 59 -14.37 6.38 2.15
CA GLU A 59 -13.19 6.50 1.30
C GLU A 59 -11.86 6.40 2.07
N VAL A 60 -11.79 6.93 3.30
CA VAL A 60 -10.61 6.81 4.18
C VAL A 60 -10.40 5.35 4.57
N ARG A 61 -11.49 4.68 4.98
CA ARG A 61 -11.46 3.28 5.37
C ARG A 61 -11.05 2.39 4.20
N ASP A 62 -11.61 2.64 3.02
CA ASP A 62 -11.29 1.89 1.81
C ASP A 62 -9.81 2.03 1.43
N CYS A 63 -9.26 3.25 1.51
CA CYS A 63 -7.83 3.48 1.27
C CYS A 63 -6.95 2.72 2.28
N LEU A 64 -7.28 2.76 3.57
CA LEU A 64 -6.50 2.06 4.59
C LEU A 64 -6.61 0.53 4.45
N MET A 65 -7.79 0.00 4.14
CA MET A 65 -7.96 -1.44 3.86
C MET A 65 -7.14 -1.88 2.65
N GLN A 66 -7.10 -1.07 1.57
CA GLN A 66 -6.23 -1.37 0.43
C GLN A 66 -4.76 -1.33 0.81
N ALA A 67 -4.34 -0.37 1.65
CA ALA A 67 -2.97 -0.30 2.12
C ALA A 67 -2.56 -1.58 2.88
N VAL A 68 -3.40 -2.01 3.83
CA VAL A 68 -3.21 -3.24 4.60
C VAL A 68 -3.08 -4.45 3.67
N ALA A 69 -4.02 -4.62 2.73
CA ALA A 69 -3.99 -5.76 1.80
C ALA A 69 -2.68 -5.84 1.01
N TYR A 70 -2.18 -4.70 0.52
CA TYR A 70 -0.91 -4.67 -0.22
C TYR A 70 0.31 -4.94 0.67
N TYR A 71 0.29 -4.51 1.93
CA TYR A 71 1.36 -4.83 2.87
C TYR A 71 1.34 -6.30 3.29
N GLU A 72 0.17 -6.91 3.46
CA GLU A 72 0.03 -8.34 3.75
C GLU A 72 0.57 -9.18 2.59
N GLU A 73 0.17 -8.87 1.36
CA GLU A 73 0.66 -9.57 0.17
C GLU A 73 2.18 -9.39 0.01
N ASN A 74 2.71 -8.18 0.27
CA ASN A 74 4.15 -7.95 0.30
C ASN A 74 4.84 -8.80 1.36
N LEU A 75 4.27 -8.88 2.57
CA LEU A 75 4.83 -9.64 3.69
C LEU A 75 4.87 -11.13 3.38
N GLU A 76 3.79 -11.69 2.84
CA GLU A 76 3.72 -13.09 2.43
C GLU A 76 4.77 -13.41 1.36
N LEU A 77 4.90 -12.54 0.36
CA LEU A 77 5.90 -12.70 -0.67
C LEU A 77 7.32 -12.65 -0.09
N MET A 78 7.62 -11.68 0.78
CA MET A 78 8.94 -11.55 1.41
C MET A 78 9.27 -12.71 2.33
N ARG A 79 8.27 -13.26 3.04
CA ARG A 79 8.40 -14.52 3.78
C ARG A 79 8.80 -15.67 2.87
N SER A 80 8.14 -15.81 1.70
CA SER A 80 8.45 -16.88 0.75
C SER A 80 9.87 -16.77 0.16
N LEU A 81 10.43 -15.56 0.10
CA LEU A 81 11.78 -15.30 -0.40
C LEU A 81 12.88 -15.41 0.68
N GLY A 82 12.48 -15.51 1.96
CA GLY A 82 13.42 -15.51 3.09
C GLY A 82 14.06 -14.14 3.40
N ASP A 83 13.57 -13.05 2.83
CA ASP A 83 14.11 -11.70 3.03
C ASP A 83 13.63 -11.09 4.35
N ARG A 84 14.46 -11.24 5.40
CA ARG A 84 14.16 -10.71 6.75
C ARG A 84 14.12 -9.20 6.85
N GLN A 85 14.85 -8.47 6.00
CA GLN A 85 14.84 -7.00 6.08
C GLN A 85 13.55 -6.43 5.48
N ALA A 86 13.06 -7.02 4.38
CA ALA A 86 11.81 -6.60 3.78
C ALA A 86 10.60 -6.91 4.68
N MET A 87 10.62 -8.02 5.42
CA MET A 87 9.60 -8.34 6.43
C MET A 87 9.50 -7.26 7.53
N GLY A 88 10.64 -6.75 8.01
CA GLY A 88 10.65 -5.71 9.06
C GLY A 88 9.96 -4.41 8.63
N ARG A 89 10.15 -4.00 7.36
CA ARG A 89 9.50 -2.81 6.81
C ARG A 89 7.97 -3.00 6.67
N ALA A 90 7.53 -4.16 6.20
CA ALA A 90 6.11 -4.45 6.05
C ALA A 90 5.37 -4.48 7.40
N CYS A 91 5.95 -5.14 8.41
CA CYS A 91 5.38 -5.15 9.77
C CYS A 91 5.28 -3.74 10.39
N GLY A 92 6.32 -2.90 10.20
CA GLY A 92 6.31 -1.53 10.71
C GLY A 92 5.22 -0.65 10.09
N ASN A 93 4.86 -0.90 8.82
CA ASN A 93 3.80 -0.15 8.14
C ASN A 93 2.40 -0.65 8.52
N LEU A 94 2.21 -1.96 8.68
CA LEU A 94 0.96 -2.55 9.17
C LEU A 94 0.60 -2.05 10.57
N GLY A 95 1.58 -1.81 11.44
CA GLY A 95 1.33 -1.26 12.78
C GLY A 95 0.88 0.21 12.79
N ASN A 96 1.04 0.93 11.67
CA ASN A 96 0.72 2.36 11.54
C ASN A 96 -0.54 2.64 10.69
N THR A 97 -1.05 1.63 9.95
CA THR A 97 -2.33 1.66 9.24
C THR A 97 -3.49 1.33 10.16
#